data_AF-A0A4T0J313-F1
#
_entry.id   AF-A0A4T0J313-F1
#
_cell.length_a   1.000
_cell.length_b   1.000
_cell.length_c   1.000
_cell.angle_alpha   90.00
_cell.angle_beta   90.00
_cell.angle_gamma   90.00
#
_symmetry.space_group_name_H-M   'P 1'
#
loop_
_entity.id
_entity.type
_entity.pdbx_description
1 polymer ?
#
loop_
_entity_poly.entity_id
_entity_poly.type
_entity_poly.pdbx_seq_one_letter_code
_entity_poly.pdbx_strand_id
1 'polypeptide(L)' 'MPRKIPLFPTFTTLLNRRPTLPAISAIAANGLRFGSRGTDYQPSTRKRKRTFGFLARIRSRTGRKIISRRLKKGKKNMSH' A
#
# COMPACT_ATOMS: atom_id res chain seq x y z
N MET A 1 18.82 45.93 -20.54
CA MET A 1 18.66 44.71 -21.38
C MET A 1 17.20 44.28 -21.36
N PRO A 2 16.43 44.39 -22.47
CA PRO A 2 15.06 43.90 -22.51
C PRO A 2 15.05 42.36 -22.57
N ARG A 3 14.27 41.71 -21.69
CA ARG A 3 14.08 40.26 -21.72
C ARG A 3 13.14 39.92 -22.87
N LYS A 4 13.59 39.06 -23.79
CA LYS A 4 12.79 38.56 -24.93
C LYS A 4 11.66 37.65 -24.41
N ILE A 5 10.43 37.92 -24.85
CA ILE A 5 9.23 37.11 -24.61
C ILE A 5 9.22 35.97 -25.65
N PRO A 6 8.93 34.70 -25.30
CA PRO A 6 8.67 33.69 -26.32
C PRO A 6 7.25 33.87 -26.88
N LEU A 7 7.16 34.12 -28.19
CA LEU A 7 5.93 34.02 -28.97
C LEU A 7 5.63 32.53 -29.17
N PHE A 8 4.60 32.01 -28.51
CA PHE A 8 4.12 30.65 -28.76
C PHE A 8 3.37 30.59 -30.11
N PRO A 9 3.48 29.50 -30.89
CA PRO A 9 2.71 29.35 -32.12
C PRO A 9 1.22 29.13 -31.79
N THR A 10 0.35 29.99 -32.32
CA THR A 10 -1.10 29.81 -32.28
C THR A 10 -1.51 28.68 -33.23
N PHE A 11 -1.79 27.50 -32.70
CA PHE A 11 -2.41 26.44 -33.48
C PHE A 11 -3.90 26.73 -33.62
N THR A 12 -4.31 27.15 -34.81
CA THR A 12 -5.70 27.14 -35.26
C THR A 12 -6.09 25.70 -35.60
N THR A 13 -7.21 25.21 -35.08
CA THR A 13 -7.84 23.99 -35.59
C THR A 13 -9.31 24.28 -35.84
N LEU A 14 -9.63 24.53 -37.11
CA LEU A 14 -10.99 24.65 -37.62
C LEU A 14 -11.63 23.26 -37.68
N LEU A 15 -12.88 23.20 -37.24
CA LEU A 15 -13.91 22.19 -37.49
C LEU A 15 -13.43 20.77 -37.85
N ASN A 16 -13.65 19.81 -36.95
CA ASN A 16 -14.10 18.51 -37.43
C ASN A 16 -15.20 17.92 -36.54
N ARG A 17 -16.27 17.53 -37.23
CA ARG A 17 -17.59 17.18 -36.70
C ARG A 17 -17.52 15.85 -35.96
N ARG A 18 -18.15 15.80 -34.78
CA ARG A 18 -18.41 14.57 -34.03
C ARG A 18 -19.34 13.67 -34.86
N PRO A 19 -18.95 12.45 -35.27
CA PRO A 19 -19.93 11.45 -35.66
C PRO A 19 -20.65 10.97 -34.39
N THR A 20 -21.93 11.30 -34.26
CA THR A 20 -22.84 10.70 -33.29
C THR A 20 -23.14 9.27 -33.73
N LEU A 21 -22.46 8.29 -33.15
CA LEU A 21 -22.88 6.88 -33.21
C LEU A 21 -22.80 6.28 -31.80
N PRO A 22 -23.92 5.79 -31.24
CA PRO A 22 -23.91 5.07 -29.98
C PRO A 22 -23.42 3.65 -30.25
N ALA A 23 -22.09 3.47 -30.28
CA ALA A 23 -21.54 2.14 -30.18
C ALA A 23 -21.71 1.69 -28.72
N ILE A 24 -22.73 0.86 -28.49
CA ILE A 24 -22.89 0.01 -27.31
C ILE A 24 -21.70 -0.95 -27.30
N SER A 25 -20.53 -0.45 -26.95
CA SER A 25 -19.33 -1.23 -26.78
C SER A 25 -19.44 -1.89 -25.43
N ALA A 26 -19.85 -3.17 -25.50
CA ALA A 26 -19.72 -4.23 -24.51
C ALA A 26 -19.57 -3.73 -23.06
N ILE A 27 -20.58 -4.03 -22.24
CA ILE A 27 -20.42 -4.23 -20.80
C ILE A 27 -19.29 -5.24 -20.64
N ALA A 28 -18.05 -4.76 -20.65
CA ALA A 28 -16.89 -5.53 -20.29
C ALA A 28 -17.16 -5.87 -18.84
N ALA A 29 -17.52 -7.13 -18.62
CA ALA A 29 -17.51 -7.76 -17.32
C ALA A 29 -16.08 -7.60 -16.77
N ASN A 30 -15.80 -6.43 -16.19
CA ASN A 30 -14.64 -6.18 -15.37
C ASN A 30 -14.88 -7.04 -14.14
N GLY A 31 -14.50 -8.32 -14.23
CA GLY A 31 -14.53 -9.24 -13.10
C GLY A 31 -13.89 -8.54 -11.91
N LEU A 32 -14.53 -8.65 -10.75
CA LEU A 32 -14.04 -8.05 -9.50
C LEU A 32 -12.59 -8.48 -9.28
N ARG A 33 -11.63 -7.60 -9.58
CA ARG A 33 -10.21 -7.87 -9.37
C ARG A 33 -9.96 -7.78 -7.87
N PHE A 34 -9.84 -8.91 -7.20
CA PHE A 34 -9.28 -8.94 -5.85
C PHE A 34 -7.83 -8.44 -5.92
N GLY A 35 -7.44 -7.52 -5.03
CA GLY A 35 -6.07 -7.03 -4.96
C GLY A 35 -5.08 -8.19 -4.84
N SER A 36 -3.89 -8.04 -5.45
CA SER A 36 -2.84 -9.06 -5.37
C SER A 36 -2.47 -9.31 -3.90
N ARG A 37 -2.65 -10.55 -3.44
CA ARG A 37 -2.23 -10.99 -2.11
C ARG A 37 -0.75 -11.38 -2.14
N GLY A 38 -0.04 -11.23 -1.02
CA GLY A 38 1.37 -11.65 -0.92
C GLY A 38 2.34 -10.57 -0.45
N THR A 39 1.90 -9.32 -0.31
CA THR A 39 2.72 -8.24 0.24
C THR A 39 2.49 -8.00 1.74
N ASP A 40 1.78 -8.89 2.44
CA ASP A 40 1.38 -8.73 3.84
C ASP A 40 2.57 -8.62 4.80
N TYR A 41 3.65 -9.35 4.49
CA TYR A 41 4.87 -9.32 5.26
C TYR A 41 5.98 -8.56 4.53
N GLN A 42 6.17 -7.31 4.93
CA GLN A 42 7.35 -6.54 4.58
C GLN A 42 8.33 -6.55 5.78
N PRO A 43 9.50 -7.21 5.65
CA PRO A 43 10.39 -7.41 6.78
C PRO A 43 11.01 -6.10 7.24
N SER A 44 10.78 -5.74 8.49
CA SER A 44 11.43 -4.58 9.13
C SER A 44 11.78 -4.89 10.57
N THR A 45 13.08 -4.90 10.87
CA THR A 45 13.61 -5.28 12.20
C THR A 45 13.09 -4.35 13.29
N ARG A 46 13.06 -3.04 13.02
CA ARG A 46 12.54 -2.02 13.96
C ARG A 46 11.08 -2.30 14.33
N LYS A 47 10.19 -2.51 13.35
CA LYS A 47 8.78 -2.84 13.58
C LYS A 47 8.66 -4.12 14.38
N ARG A 48 9.32 -5.19 13.93
CA ARG A 48 9.31 -6.52 14.57
C ARG A 48 9.70 -6.47 16.04
N LYS A 49 10.79 -5.78 16.39
CA LYS A 49 11.28 -5.72 17.79
C LYS A 49 10.43 -4.80 18.67
N ARG A 50 9.81 -3.73 18.11
CA ARG A 50 8.87 -2.88 18.85
C ARG A 50 7.55 -3.57 19.15
N THR A 51 7.01 -4.35 18.22
CA THR A 51 5.71 -5.01 18.39
C THR A 51 5.81 -6.36 19.11
N PHE A 52 6.87 -7.13 18.82
CA PHE A 52 6.97 -8.52 19.24
C PHE A 52 8.24 -8.86 20.03
N GLY A 53 9.08 -7.88 20.34
CA GLY A 53 10.28 -8.05 21.16
C GLY A 53 9.97 -8.22 22.65
N PHE A 54 10.98 -8.65 23.41
CA PHE A 54 10.85 -8.96 24.84
C PHE A 54 10.37 -7.76 25.68
N LEU A 55 10.95 -6.57 25.46
CA LEU A 55 10.56 -5.35 26.18
C LEU A 55 9.08 -5.01 25.98
N ALA A 56 8.55 -5.22 24.76
CA ALA A 56 7.15 -5.00 24.46
C ALA A 56 6.23 -5.99 25.23
N ARG A 57 6.72 -7.20 25.51
CA ARG A 57 5.98 -8.20 26.31
C ARG A 57 6.00 -7.88 27.80
N ILE A 58 7.13 -7.45 28.36
CA ILE A 58 7.20 -7.17 29.81
C ILE A 58 6.41 -5.91 30.20
N ARG A 59 6.30 -4.92 29.31
CA ARG A 59 5.58 -3.66 29.57
C ARG A 59 4.12 -3.89 30.01
N SER A 60 3.39 -4.81 29.37
CA SER A 60 1.96 -5.04 29.67
C SER A 60 1.70 -6.26 30.55
N ARG A 61 0.59 -6.24 31.31
CA ARG A 61 0.15 -7.38 32.13
C ARG A 61 -0.11 -8.64 31.28
N THR A 62 -0.71 -8.46 30.10
CA THR A 62 -0.99 -9.56 29.17
C THR A 62 0.28 -10.13 28.56
N GLY A 63 1.24 -9.28 28.20
CA GLY A 63 2.53 -9.71 27.66
C GLY A 63 3.35 -10.52 28.67
N ARG A 64 3.36 -10.12 29.95
CA ARG A 64 3.96 -10.91 31.04
C ARG A 64 3.34 -12.32 31.13
N LYS A 65 2.00 -12.43 31.08
CA LYS A 65 1.31 -13.73 31.06
C LYS A 65 1.70 -14.60 29.85
N ILE A 66 1.89 -14.00 28.67
CA ILE A 66 2.35 -14.72 27.47
C ILE A 66 3.74 -15.33 27.71
N ILE A 67 4.67 -14.54 28.27
CA ILE A 67 6.02 -15.01 28.59
C ILE A 67 5.95 -16.14 29.63
N SER A 68 5.20 -15.99 30.73
CA SER A 68 5.04 -17.07 31.71
C SER A 68 4.49 -18.36 31.09
N ARG A 69 3.52 -18.28 30.18
CA ARG A 69 2.97 -19.46 29.48
C ARG A 69 3.99 -20.13 28.57
N ARG A 70 4.80 -19.33 27.85
CA ARG A 70 5.85 -19.84 26.96
C ARG A 70 6.99 -20.50 27.75
N LEU A 71 7.31 -19.99 28.96
CA LEU A 71 8.29 -20.59 29.87
C LEU A 71 7.79 -21.94 30.38
N LYS A 72 6.54 -21.99 30.86
CA LYS A 72 5.90 -23.25 31.29
C LYS A 72 5.86 -24.30 30.19
N LYS A 73 5.74 -23.88 28.93
CA LYS A 73 5.77 -24.78 27.76
C LYS A 73 7.19 -25.18 27.33
N GLY A 74 8.25 -24.56 27.88
CA GLY A 74 9.63 -24.84 27.49
C GLY A 74 10.00 -24.35 26.09
N LYS A 75 9.44 -23.21 25.62
CA LYS A 75 9.81 -22.68 24.30
C LYS A 75 11.23 -22.11 24.32
N LYS A 76 12.09 -22.59 23.41
CA LYS A 76 13.47 -22.09 23.21
C LYS A 76 13.52 -20.56 23.09
N ASN A 77 12.60 -19.99 22.29
CA ASN A 77 12.52 -18.55 22.09
C ASN A 77 11.26 -17.98 22.75
N MET A 78 11.44 -16.99 23.60
CA MET A 78 10.37 -16.40 24.41
C MET A 78 9.68 -15.22 23.74
N SER A 79 10.43 -14.46 22.94
CA SER A 79 9.98 -13.35 22.11
C SER A 79 10.83 -13.29 20.85
N HIS A 80 10.57 -12.34 19.95
CA HIS A 80 11.48 -12.01 18.86
C HIS A 80 12.73 -11.28 19.33
#